data_AF-A0A6G0XTY2-F1
#
_entry.id   AF-A0A6G0XTY2-F1
#
_cell.length_a   1.000
_cell.length_b   1.000
_cell.length_c   1.000
_cell.angle_alpha   90.00
_cell.angle_beta   90.00
_cell.angle_gamma   90.00
#
_symmetry.space_group_name_H-M   'P 1'
#
loop_
_entity.id
_entity.type
_entity.pdbx_description
1 polymer ?
#
loop_
_entity_poly.entity_id
_entity_poly.type
_entity_poly.pdbx_seq_one_letter_code
_entity_poly.pdbx_strand_id
1 'polypeptide(L)'
;MTKEGGTSSATASSGMSTFRVFQITMALLLFSTVAYIAKFTTVWTSPVFKPTADDVQFEHMVHLQEVLETRGKNRFFVPDFEAAEAFLRQVDLKEGPMFVLLMSSEVNGSYWCSDCARAKQPFDDALARAPPNTRVLEVSVGAPRDWNDDYNPFRTKSTFHIRKIPALLKYEGNLKTSHLVSEQFVTKPKLLDFVFGTKIPTPRPPKIIRSADEMLAFVKAYKGDYPLFLSFTSGANPHTGRLWCPFCDIADLPIQHYFETAAPENAQLVRVVVADSYGAWKDSNNPFRRQFVVRVAAIPTLVRVSKAQPTDEPSVREYLPLFEDTKALQTFFQAKS
;
A
#
# COMPACT_ATOMS: atom_id res chain seq x y z
N MET A 1 -61.85 13.65 -80.10
CA MET A 1 -61.39 13.36 -81.47
C MET A 1 -59.88 13.20 -81.44
N THR A 2 -59.41 11.97 -81.73
CA THR A 2 -58.18 11.58 -82.45
C THR A 2 -56.82 12.13 -81.94
N LYS A 3 -55.73 11.37 -81.83
CA LYS A 3 -55.37 10.07 -82.42
C LYS A 3 -54.14 9.51 -81.69
N GLU A 4 -54.06 8.19 -81.64
CA GLU A 4 -52.91 7.38 -81.27
C GLU A 4 -51.64 7.71 -82.07
N GLY A 5 -50.49 7.40 -81.48
CA GLY A 5 -49.19 7.36 -82.15
C GLY A 5 -48.18 6.62 -81.28
N GLY A 6 -48.27 5.30 -81.25
CA GLY A 6 -47.24 4.45 -80.65
C GLY A 6 -45.99 4.39 -81.53
N THR A 7 -44.83 4.37 -80.87
CA THR A 7 -43.58 3.89 -81.46
C THR A 7 -42.86 3.01 -80.44
N SER A 8 -42.84 1.72 -80.76
CA SER A 8 -41.96 0.71 -80.20
C SER A 8 -40.51 1.07 -80.51
N SER A 9 -39.63 1.01 -79.50
CA SER A 9 -38.21 0.74 -79.71
C SER A 9 -37.77 -0.33 -78.71
N ALA A 10 -37.28 -1.43 -79.25
CA ALA A 10 -36.68 -2.53 -78.53
C ALA A 10 -35.20 -2.25 -78.23
N THR A 11 -34.61 -3.09 -77.38
CA THR A 11 -33.16 -3.29 -77.08
C THR A 11 -32.49 -2.23 -76.18
N ALA A 12 -31.68 -2.57 -75.17
CA ALA A 12 -31.19 -3.84 -74.65
C ALA A 12 -30.91 -3.68 -73.15
N SER A 13 -31.31 -4.65 -72.33
CA SER A 13 -30.80 -4.77 -70.96
C SER A 13 -29.34 -5.21 -71.04
N SER A 14 -28.42 -4.25 -70.90
CA SER A 14 -27.01 -4.50 -70.63
C SER A 14 -26.86 -5.11 -69.24
N GLY A 15 -27.16 -6.40 -69.10
CA GLY A 15 -26.75 -7.19 -67.95
C GLY A 15 -25.24 -7.23 -67.88
N MET A 16 -24.66 -6.54 -66.90
CA MET A 16 -23.21 -6.56 -66.65
C MET A 16 -22.78 -8.03 -66.53
N SER A 17 -21.87 -8.50 -67.37
CA SER A 17 -21.44 -9.90 -67.29
C SER A 17 -20.84 -10.16 -65.92
N THR A 18 -21.07 -11.36 -65.37
CA THR A 18 -20.53 -11.79 -64.07
C THR A 18 -19.02 -11.59 -63.96
N PHE A 19 -18.30 -11.68 -65.09
CA PHE A 19 -16.89 -11.38 -65.17
C PHE A 19 -16.55 -9.89 -64.94
N ARG A 20 -17.35 -8.95 -65.48
CA ARG A 20 -17.18 -7.51 -65.22
C ARG A 20 -17.51 -7.15 -63.78
N VAL A 21 -18.53 -7.78 -63.19
CA VAL A 21 -18.85 -7.60 -61.76
C VAL A 21 -17.68 -8.07 -60.89
N PHE A 22 -17.07 -9.21 -61.21
CA PHE A 22 -15.90 -9.73 -60.50
C PHE A 22 -14.66 -8.81 -60.64
N GLN A 23 -14.41 -8.28 -61.84
CA GLN A 23 -13.32 -7.33 -62.06
C GLN A 23 -13.51 -6.03 -61.26
N ILE A 24 -14.73 -5.50 -61.19
CA ILE A 24 -15.04 -4.30 -60.41
C ILE A 24 -14.92 -4.58 -58.91
N THR A 25 -15.41 -5.72 -58.41
CA THR A 25 -15.27 -6.07 -56.99
C THR A 25 -13.82 -6.31 -56.60
N MET A 26 -13.02 -6.98 -57.43
CA MET A 26 -11.58 -7.14 -57.20
C MET A 26 -10.86 -5.78 -57.19
N ALA A 27 -11.19 -4.89 -58.12
CA ALA A 27 -10.61 -3.54 -58.14
C ALA A 27 -10.98 -2.75 -56.88
N LEU A 28 -12.25 -2.81 -56.43
CA LEU A 28 -12.69 -2.14 -55.21
C LEU A 28 -12.02 -2.70 -53.95
N LEU A 29 -11.79 -4.02 -53.88
CA LEU A 29 -11.07 -4.65 -52.78
C LEU A 29 -9.58 -4.27 -52.78
N LEU A 30 -8.95 -4.16 -53.95
CA LEU A 30 -7.57 -3.71 -54.08
C LEU A 30 -7.43 -2.22 -53.70
N PHE A 31 -8.35 -1.36 -54.13
CA PHE A 31 -8.36 0.04 -53.73
C PHE A 31 -8.64 0.21 -52.22
N SER A 32 -9.55 -0.58 -51.65
CA SER A 32 -9.83 -0.49 -50.21
C SER A 32 -8.66 -1.00 -49.36
N THR A 33 -7.97 -2.06 -49.78
CA THR A 33 -6.77 -2.57 -49.11
C THR A 33 -5.61 -1.59 -49.23
N VAL A 34 -5.36 -1.00 -50.40
CA VAL A 34 -4.32 0.04 -50.56
C VAL A 34 -4.64 1.28 -49.73
N ALA A 35 -5.91 1.72 -49.69
CA ALA A 35 -6.32 2.83 -48.84
C ALA A 35 -6.20 2.52 -47.34
N TYR A 36 -6.50 1.28 -46.94
CA TYR A 36 -6.35 0.82 -45.57
C TYR A 36 -4.87 0.73 -45.17
N ILE A 37 -4.01 0.17 -46.03
CA ILE A 37 -2.56 0.13 -45.84
C ILE A 37 -2.00 1.56 -45.76
N ALA A 38 -2.43 2.48 -46.64
CA ALA A 38 -2.01 3.87 -46.59
C ALA A 38 -2.39 4.54 -45.27
N LYS A 39 -3.64 4.39 -44.81
CA LYS A 39 -4.08 4.89 -43.49
C LYS A 39 -3.28 4.26 -42.36
N PHE A 40 -3.01 2.96 -42.42
CA PHE A 40 -2.23 2.26 -41.39
C PHE A 40 -0.76 2.71 -41.38
N THR A 41 -0.15 2.96 -42.55
CA THR A 41 1.20 3.51 -42.64
C THR A 41 1.28 4.93 -42.08
N THR A 42 0.28 5.79 -42.32
CA THR A 42 0.25 7.14 -41.72
C THR A 42 0.12 7.14 -40.19
N VAL A 43 -0.55 6.12 -39.63
CA VAL A 43 -0.66 5.91 -38.18
C VAL A 43 0.68 5.45 -37.58
N TRP A 44 1.51 4.71 -38.33
CA TRP A 44 2.82 4.24 -37.89
C TRP A 44 3.99 5.19 -38.18
N THR A 45 3.85 6.09 -39.16
CA THR A 45 4.90 7.08 -39.51
C THR A 45 4.74 8.42 -38.80
N SER A 46 3.66 8.61 -38.04
CA SER A 46 3.61 9.73 -37.09
C SER A 46 4.66 9.45 -36.01
N PRO A 47 5.65 10.34 -35.79
CA PRO A 47 6.61 10.12 -34.72
C PRO A 47 5.81 10.05 -33.41
N VAL A 48 5.80 8.87 -32.79
CA VAL A 48 5.30 8.70 -31.43
C VAL A 48 6.23 9.54 -30.56
N PHE A 49 5.80 10.77 -30.27
CA PHE A 49 6.47 11.64 -29.32
C PHE A 49 6.43 10.92 -27.98
N LYS A 50 7.54 10.25 -27.63
CA LYS A 50 7.73 9.71 -26.30
C LYS A 50 8.18 10.90 -25.45
N PRO A 51 7.38 11.36 -24.49
CA PRO A 51 7.78 12.47 -23.63
C PRO A 51 9.09 12.11 -22.92
N THR A 52 9.98 13.09 -22.80
CA THR A 52 11.21 12.93 -22.04
C THR A 52 10.91 12.87 -20.55
N ALA A 53 11.88 12.44 -19.73
CA ALA A 53 11.70 12.44 -18.27
C ALA A 53 11.43 13.85 -17.72
N ASP A 54 12.04 14.87 -18.31
CA ASP A 54 11.86 16.28 -17.93
C ASP A 54 10.45 16.77 -18.30
N ASP A 55 9.92 16.36 -19.46
CA ASP A 55 8.55 16.70 -19.86
C ASP A 55 7.53 16.11 -18.87
N VAL A 56 7.69 14.83 -18.50
CA VAL A 56 6.80 14.16 -17.53
C VAL A 56 6.90 14.82 -16.15
N GLN A 57 8.11 15.17 -15.72
CA GLN A 57 8.30 15.86 -14.44
C GLN A 57 7.65 17.24 -14.45
N PHE A 58 7.77 17.99 -15.55
CA PHE A 58 7.12 19.28 -15.72
C PHE A 58 5.59 19.16 -15.66
N GLU A 59 5.01 18.20 -16.37
CA GLU A 59 3.56 17.93 -16.34
C GLU A 59 3.07 17.62 -14.92
N HIS A 60 3.78 16.76 -14.18
CA HIS A 60 3.43 16.45 -12.79
C HIS A 60 3.51 17.66 -11.86
N MET A 61 4.46 18.58 -12.10
CA MET A 61 4.59 19.81 -11.32
C MET A 61 3.46 20.80 -11.61
N VAL A 62 3.07 20.94 -12.89
CA VAL A 62 1.92 21.74 -13.29
C VAL A 62 0.64 21.18 -12.65
N HIS A 63 0.44 19.86 -12.74
CA HIS A 63 -0.69 19.18 -12.10
C HIS A 63 -0.73 19.44 -10.59
N LEU A 64 0.40 19.27 -9.90
CA LEU A 64 0.49 19.57 -8.48
C LEU A 64 0.08 21.02 -8.17
N GLN A 65 0.57 22.00 -8.94
CA GLN A 65 0.25 23.40 -8.69
C GLN A 65 -1.24 23.70 -8.85
N GLU A 66 -1.92 23.00 -9.75
CA GLU A 66 -3.36 23.12 -9.97
C GLU A 66 -4.18 22.55 -8.82
N VAL A 67 -3.74 21.42 -8.26
CA VAL A 67 -4.56 20.63 -7.30
C VAL A 67 -4.13 20.73 -5.84
N LEU A 68 -2.99 21.35 -5.54
CA LEU A 68 -2.47 21.48 -4.18
C LEU A 68 -3.32 22.44 -3.35
N GLU A 69 -3.91 21.94 -2.29
CA GLU A 69 -4.64 22.73 -1.31
C GLU A 69 -3.83 22.86 -0.01
N THR A 70 -3.80 24.05 0.58
CA THR A 70 -3.26 24.26 1.93
C THR A 70 -4.43 24.34 2.92
N ARG A 71 -4.52 23.37 3.83
CA ARG A 71 -5.59 23.24 4.84
C ARG A 71 -5.17 23.74 6.23
N GLY A 72 -3.99 24.35 6.33
CA GLY A 72 -3.43 24.90 7.56
C GLY A 72 -1.93 25.09 7.43
N LYS A 73 -1.29 25.65 8.48
CA LYS A 73 0.14 26.02 8.45
C LYS A 73 1.09 24.90 7.99
N ASN A 74 0.78 23.65 8.36
CA ASN A 74 1.59 22.46 8.04
C ASN A 74 0.72 21.31 7.51
N ARG A 75 -0.43 21.62 6.91
CA ARG A 75 -1.38 20.62 6.39
C ARG A 75 -1.68 20.91 4.93
N PHE A 76 -1.37 19.93 4.09
CA PHE A 76 -1.54 20.00 2.66
C PHE A 76 -2.53 18.93 2.22
N PHE A 77 -3.18 19.15 1.09
CA PHE A 77 -4.05 18.16 0.46
C PHE A 77 -3.80 18.08 -1.04
N VAL A 78 -3.85 16.86 -1.56
CA VAL A 78 -3.85 16.57 -3.01
C VAL A 78 -4.86 15.45 -3.32
N PRO A 79 -5.50 15.47 -4.50
CA PRO A 79 -6.62 14.57 -4.81
C PRO A 79 -6.19 13.22 -5.39
N ASP A 80 -4.91 13.00 -5.69
CA ASP A 80 -4.44 11.80 -6.39
C ASP A 80 -2.99 11.44 -6.07
N PHE A 81 -2.55 10.32 -6.66
CA PHE A 81 -1.24 9.73 -6.44
C PHE A 81 -0.12 10.57 -7.07
N GLU A 82 -0.31 11.01 -8.32
CA GLU A 82 0.68 11.74 -9.11
C GLU A 82 1.05 13.07 -8.44
N ALA A 83 0.06 13.84 -7.99
CA ALA A 83 0.28 15.05 -7.22
C ALA A 83 0.97 14.76 -5.88
N ALA A 84 0.61 13.67 -5.20
CA ALA A 84 1.28 13.28 -3.96
C ALA A 84 2.77 12.98 -4.16
N GLU A 85 3.15 12.24 -5.21
CA GLU A 85 4.56 12.02 -5.51
C GLU A 85 5.29 13.30 -5.90
N ALA A 86 4.68 14.15 -6.74
CA ALA A 86 5.25 15.43 -7.13
C ALA A 86 5.52 16.32 -5.90
N PHE A 87 4.60 16.35 -4.95
CA PHE A 87 4.76 17.06 -3.69
C PHE A 87 5.92 16.47 -2.86
N LEU A 88 5.92 15.15 -2.64
CA LEU A 88 6.92 14.48 -1.80
C LEU A 88 8.35 14.59 -2.34
N ARG A 89 8.53 14.75 -3.66
CA ARG A 89 9.84 15.01 -4.28
C ARG A 89 10.44 16.36 -3.88
N GLN A 90 9.62 17.33 -3.47
CA GLN A 90 10.05 18.66 -3.07
C GLN A 90 10.24 18.83 -1.56
N VAL A 91 9.84 17.83 -0.77
CA VAL A 91 9.88 17.92 0.69
C VAL A 91 11.32 17.89 1.20
N ASP A 92 11.76 18.96 1.86
CA ASP A 92 12.95 18.96 2.70
C ASP A 92 12.60 18.48 4.12
N LEU A 93 13.13 17.34 4.54
CA LEU A 93 12.90 16.78 5.88
C LEU A 93 13.59 17.55 7.00
N LYS A 94 14.50 18.50 6.70
CA LYS A 94 15.11 19.38 7.71
C LYS A 94 14.12 20.35 8.35
N GLU A 95 13.04 20.69 7.65
CA GLU A 95 12.00 21.57 8.16
C GLU A 95 11.08 20.89 9.19
N GLY A 96 11.14 19.55 9.31
CA GLY A 96 10.36 18.76 10.25
C GLY A 96 9.92 17.42 9.69
N PRO A 97 9.34 16.53 10.51
CA PRO A 97 8.84 15.26 10.01
C PRO A 97 7.64 15.47 9.08
N MET A 98 7.59 14.69 7.99
CA MET A 98 6.48 14.67 7.04
C MET A 98 5.73 13.35 7.17
N PHE A 99 4.41 13.44 7.31
CA PHE A 99 3.51 12.29 7.34
C PHE A 99 2.54 12.37 6.17
N VAL A 100 2.12 11.21 5.68
CA VAL A 100 1.15 11.09 4.59
C VAL A 100 -0.08 10.38 5.12
N LEU A 101 -1.24 11.05 5.10
CA LEU A 101 -2.53 10.50 5.48
C LEU A 101 -3.34 10.19 4.21
N LEU A 102 -3.50 8.91 3.90
CA LEU A 102 -4.26 8.40 2.77
C LEU A 102 -5.71 8.17 3.20
N MET A 103 -6.64 8.90 2.59
CA MET A 103 -8.07 8.89 2.89
C MET A 103 -8.89 8.63 1.61
N SER A 104 -10.11 8.16 1.75
CA SER A 104 -11.08 8.19 0.65
C SER A 104 -11.34 9.61 0.15
N SER A 105 -11.90 9.79 -1.05
CA SER A 105 -12.49 11.09 -1.42
C SER A 105 -13.71 11.43 -0.56
N GLU A 106 -14.02 12.72 -0.49
CA GLU A 106 -15.24 13.22 0.15
C GLU A 106 -16.40 13.25 -0.86
N VAL A 107 -17.58 12.83 -0.41
CA VAL A 107 -18.85 12.92 -1.13
C VAL A 107 -19.84 13.62 -0.20
N ASN A 108 -20.36 14.78 -0.62
CA ASN A 108 -21.27 15.61 0.19
C ASN A 108 -20.70 16.00 1.56
N GLY A 109 -19.40 16.33 1.62
CA GLY A 109 -18.73 16.76 2.85
C GLY A 109 -18.41 15.65 3.85
N SER A 110 -18.51 14.38 3.44
CA SER A 110 -18.08 13.24 4.25
C SER A 110 -17.33 12.22 3.40
N TYR A 111 -16.38 11.53 4.02
CA TYR A 111 -15.65 10.42 3.41
C TYR A 111 -16.59 9.27 3.04
N TRP A 112 -16.49 8.76 1.81
CA TRP A 112 -17.27 7.58 1.42
C TRP A 112 -16.84 6.32 2.18
N CYS A 113 -15.58 6.26 2.64
CA CYS A 113 -15.09 5.19 3.49
C CYS A 113 -15.46 5.50 4.95
N SER A 114 -16.24 4.62 5.57
CA SER A 114 -16.69 4.79 6.96
C SER A 114 -15.52 4.84 7.96
N ASP A 115 -14.45 4.09 7.72
CA ASP A 115 -13.27 4.09 8.58
C ASP A 115 -12.49 5.40 8.44
N CYS A 116 -12.42 5.97 7.23
CA CYS A 116 -11.84 7.29 7.00
C CYS A 116 -12.66 8.37 7.74
N ALA A 117 -13.99 8.31 7.66
CA ALA A 117 -14.86 9.21 8.40
C ALA A 117 -14.61 9.15 9.93
N ARG A 118 -14.47 7.94 10.49
CA ARG A 118 -14.19 7.75 11.92
C ARG A 118 -12.77 8.16 12.33
N ALA A 119 -11.81 8.11 11.42
CA ALA A 119 -10.42 8.46 11.70
C ALA A 119 -10.16 9.97 11.72
N LYS A 120 -11.01 10.78 11.06
CA LYS A 120 -10.81 12.23 10.93
C LYS A 120 -10.57 12.92 12.28
N GLN A 121 -11.51 12.79 13.22
CA GLN A 121 -11.40 13.50 14.50
C GLN A 121 -10.23 13.00 15.36
N PRO A 122 -10.04 11.68 15.60
CA PRO A 122 -8.87 11.20 16.35
C PRO A 122 -7.53 11.64 15.75
N PHE A 123 -7.43 11.67 14.42
CA PHE A 123 -6.26 12.15 13.72
C PHE A 123 -6.03 13.65 13.93
N ASP A 124 -7.05 14.48 13.68
CA ASP A 124 -6.98 15.94 13.84
C ASP A 124 -6.59 16.31 15.29
N ASP A 125 -7.16 15.61 16.27
CA ASP A 125 -6.82 15.79 17.69
C ASP A 125 -5.37 15.42 18.00
N ALA A 126 -4.85 14.33 17.43
CA ALA A 126 -3.46 13.92 17.64
C ALA A 126 -2.47 14.86 16.95
N LEU A 127 -2.79 15.32 15.74
CA LEU A 127 -1.98 16.31 15.03
C LEU A 127 -1.91 17.63 15.79
N ALA A 128 -3.01 18.07 16.41
CA ALA A 128 -3.01 19.27 17.25
C ALA A 128 -2.10 19.17 18.49
N ARG A 129 -1.80 17.95 18.95
CA ARG A 129 -0.86 17.68 20.05
C ARG A 129 0.56 17.39 19.57
N ALA A 130 0.76 17.14 18.27
CA ALA A 130 2.05 16.78 17.71
C ALA A 130 3.07 17.92 17.83
N PRO A 131 4.38 17.65 17.70
CA PRO A 131 5.39 18.70 17.63
C PRO A 131 5.04 19.78 16.59
N PRO A 132 5.23 21.08 16.87
CA PRO A 132 4.72 22.17 16.02
C PRO A 132 5.23 22.17 14.57
N ASN A 133 6.37 21.55 14.29
CA ASN A 133 6.94 21.40 12.95
C ASN A 133 6.52 20.09 12.25
N THR A 134 5.57 19.34 12.82
CA THR A 134 4.97 18.17 12.18
C THR A 134 4.17 18.63 10.97
N ARG A 135 4.48 18.05 9.81
CA ARG A 135 3.81 18.33 8.53
C ARG A 135 3.02 17.11 8.07
N VAL A 136 1.86 17.36 7.48
CA VAL A 136 0.96 16.31 6.98
C VAL A 136 0.56 16.63 5.55
N LEU A 137 0.75 15.66 4.66
CA LEU A 137 0.11 15.60 3.35
C LEU A 137 -1.09 14.65 3.44
N GLU A 138 -2.29 15.19 3.33
CA GLU A 138 -3.51 14.42 3.15
C GLU A 138 -3.70 14.10 1.67
N VAL A 139 -3.96 12.84 1.34
CA VAL A 139 -4.05 12.37 -0.04
C VAL A 139 -5.34 11.62 -0.23
N SER A 140 -6.14 12.03 -1.21
CA SER A 140 -7.31 11.25 -1.61
C SER A 140 -6.89 10.05 -2.45
N VAL A 141 -7.44 8.88 -2.16
CA VAL A 141 -7.25 7.67 -2.98
C VAL A 141 -8.28 7.54 -4.11
N GLY A 142 -9.09 8.57 -4.34
CA GLY A 142 -10.12 8.60 -5.37
C GLY A 142 -11.47 8.04 -4.90
N ALA A 143 -12.33 7.76 -5.88
CA ALA A 143 -13.68 7.25 -5.65
C ALA A 143 -13.66 5.74 -5.29
N PRO A 144 -14.77 5.17 -4.78
CA PRO A 144 -14.83 3.76 -4.43
C PRO A 144 -14.44 2.82 -5.58
N ARG A 145 -14.80 3.18 -6.82
CA ARG A 145 -14.46 2.40 -8.01
C ARG A 145 -12.95 2.35 -8.23
N ASP A 146 -12.28 3.49 -8.13
CA ASP A 146 -10.83 3.59 -8.36
C ASP A 146 -10.07 2.89 -7.24
N TRP A 147 -10.51 3.03 -5.99
CA TRP A 147 -9.88 2.35 -4.85
C TRP A 147 -9.99 0.82 -4.91
N ASN A 148 -11.11 0.31 -5.43
CA ASN A 148 -11.34 -1.12 -5.59
C ASN A 148 -10.64 -1.73 -6.82
N ASP A 149 -9.99 -0.92 -7.65
CA ASP A 149 -9.12 -1.42 -8.71
C ASP A 149 -7.82 -1.99 -8.11
N ASP A 150 -7.50 -3.25 -8.43
CA ASP A 150 -6.26 -3.89 -8.02
C ASP A 150 -5.01 -3.22 -8.62
N TYR A 151 -5.18 -2.51 -9.75
CA TYR A 151 -4.11 -1.76 -10.42
C TYR A 151 -3.94 -0.34 -9.88
N ASN A 152 -4.77 0.07 -8.92
CA ASN A 152 -4.70 1.39 -8.32
C ASN A 152 -3.25 1.70 -7.87
N PRO A 153 -2.69 2.88 -8.23
CA PRO A 153 -1.28 3.20 -7.97
C PRO A 153 -0.90 3.19 -6.49
N PHE A 154 -1.84 3.47 -5.58
CA PHE A 154 -1.61 3.36 -4.13
C PHE A 154 -1.32 1.92 -3.66
N ARG A 155 -1.79 0.92 -4.41
CA ARG A 155 -1.56 -0.52 -4.15
C ARG A 155 -0.31 -1.03 -4.86
N THR A 156 -0.08 -0.58 -6.09
CA THR A 156 0.92 -1.17 -6.99
C THR A 156 2.27 -0.46 -6.95
N LYS A 157 2.30 0.87 -6.81
CA LYS A 157 3.55 1.64 -6.76
C LYS A 157 4.18 1.59 -5.37
N SER A 158 5.51 1.64 -5.32
CA SER A 158 6.29 1.40 -4.10
C SER A 158 6.16 2.48 -3.03
N THR A 159 5.84 3.71 -3.43
CA THR A 159 5.84 4.90 -2.56
C THR A 159 4.93 4.73 -1.36
N PHE A 160 3.68 4.35 -1.60
CA PHE A 160 2.69 4.11 -0.55
C PHE A 160 2.37 2.64 -0.33
N HIS A 161 2.34 1.82 -1.39
CA HIS A 161 2.10 0.36 -1.33
C HIS A 161 1.19 -0.09 -0.18
N ILE A 162 -0.04 0.43 -0.15
CA ILE A 162 -1.04 0.13 0.89
C ILE A 162 -2.14 -0.74 0.33
N ARG A 163 -2.80 -1.51 1.20
CA ARG A 163 -3.97 -2.33 0.82
C ARG A 163 -5.28 -1.83 1.40
N LYS A 164 -5.20 -0.92 2.37
CA LYS A 164 -6.29 -0.53 3.26
C LYS A 164 -6.22 0.97 3.54
N ILE A 165 -7.37 1.59 3.69
CA ILE A 165 -7.55 2.98 4.08
C ILE A 165 -8.50 3.04 5.30
N PRO A 166 -8.38 4.05 6.17
CA PRO A 166 -7.35 5.10 6.17
C PRO A 166 -5.96 4.53 6.43
N ALA A 167 -4.92 5.23 5.97
CA ALA A 167 -3.55 4.86 6.27
C ALA A 167 -2.69 6.09 6.56
N LEU A 168 -1.96 6.07 7.66
CA LEU A 168 -0.96 7.07 8.01
C LEU A 168 0.42 6.44 7.84
N LEU A 169 1.30 7.14 7.12
CA LEU A 169 2.68 6.75 6.86
C LEU A 169 3.60 7.91 7.25
N LYS A 170 4.81 7.59 7.72
CA LYS A 170 5.89 8.56 7.84
C LYS A 170 6.70 8.58 6.54
N TYR A 171 6.98 9.76 6.00
CA TYR A 171 7.84 9.93 4.85
C TYR A 171 9.31 9.96 5.27
N GLU A 172 10.14 9.15 4.62
CA GLU A 172 11.58 9.01 4.94
C GLU A 172 12.48 9.62 3.86
N GLY A 173 11.91 10.33 2.88
CA GLY A 173 12.64 10.86 1.73
C GLY A 173 12.76 9.83 0.61
N ASN A 174 13.18 10.29 -0.58
CA ASN A 174 13.39 9.44 -1.77
C ASN A 174 12.17 8.56 -2.11
N LEU A 175 10.95 9.07 -1.92
CA LEU A 175 9.71 8.32 -2.12
C LEU A 175 9.60 7.02 -1.30
N LYS A 176 10.30 6.95 -0.16
CA LYS A 176 10.15 5.84 0.79
C LYS A 176 9.31 6.25 1.99
N THR A 177 8.56 5.29 2.50
CA THR A 177 7.68 5.47 3.65
C THR A 177 7.92 4.39 4.71
N SER A 178 7.56 4.68 5.94
CA SER A 178 7.68 3.80 7.10
C SER A 178 6.48 4.00 8.04
N HIS A 179 6.44 3.27 9.17
CA HIS A 179 5.45 3.45 10.24
C HIS A 179 4.00 3.42 9.75
N LEU A 180 3.61 2.34 9.05
CA LEU A 180 2.22 2.18 8.61
C LEU A 180 1.28 2.03 9.81
N VAL A 181 0.32 2.95 9.91
CA VAL A 181 -0.85 2.84 10.78
C VAL A 181 -2.07 2.77 9.90
N SER A 182 -2.82 1.67 9.92
CA SER A 182 -3.90 1.43 8.96
C SER A 182 -5.24 1.13 9.64
N GLU A 183 -6.33 1.46 8.94
CA GLU A 183 -7.71 1.15 9.33
C GLU A 183 -8.03 1.70 10.73
N GLN A 184 -8.53 0.82 11.60
CA GLN A 184 -8.90 1.14 12.96
C GLN A 184 -7.73 1.62 13.83
N PHE A 185 -6.47 1.36 13.46
CA PHE A 185 -5.34 1.90 14.21
C PHE A 185 -5.21 3.41 14.09
N VAL A 186 -5.68 4.01 12.98
CA VAL A 186 -5.71 5.47 12.80
C VAL A 186 -6.75 6.13 13.73
N THR A 187 -7.65 5.34 14.34
CA THR A 187 -8.60 5.84 15.33
C THR A 187 -8.06 5.82 16.76
N LYS A 188 -6.83 5.34 16.99
CA LYS A 188 -6.27 5.12 18.35
C LYS A 188 -5.39 6.31 18.77
N PRO A 189 -5.85 7.21 19.66
CA PRO A 189 -5.12 8.45 19.96
C PRO A 189 -3.72 8.22 20.52
N LYS A 190 -3.55 7.23 21.40
CA LYS A 190 -2.24 6.91 22.00
C LYS A 190 -1.23 6.39 20.99
N LEU A 191 -1.68 5.66 19.97
CA LEU A 191 -0.82 5.17 18.90
C LEU A 191 -0.43 6.31 17.96
N LEU A 192 -1.37 7.20 17.63
CA LEU A 192 -1.08 8.41 16.86
C LEU A 192 -0.09 9.33 17.58
N ASP A 193 -0.30 9.57 18.88
CA ASP A 193 0.63 10.35 19.71
C ASP A 193 2.05 9.73 19.71
N PHE A 194 2.15 8.39 19.69
CA PHE A 194 3.42 7.68 19.57
C PHE A 194 4.06 7.86 18.18
N VAL A 195 3.27 7.75 17.10
CA VAL A 195 3.74 7.94 15.71
C VAL A 195 4.26 9.36 15.48
N PHE A 196 3.56 10.37 15.99
CA PHE A 196 3.97 11.77 15.88
C PHE A 196 5.11 12.16 16.83
N GLY A 197 5.51 11.28 17.74
CA GLY A 197 6.55 11.58 18.73
C GLY A 197 6.10 12.57 19.80
N THR A 198 4.78 12.70 20.04
CA THR A 198 4.18 13.57 21.05
C THR A 198 4.59 13.18 22.48
N LYS A 199 4.82 11.88 22.72
CA LYS A 199 5.27 11.35 24.02
C LYS A 199 6.30 10.23 23.80
N ILE A 200 7.43 10.35 24.48
CA ILE A 200 8.57 9.46 24.43
C ILE A 200 8.56 8.62 25.72
N PRO A 201 8.46 7.30 25.61
CA PRO A 201 9.63 6.50 25.87
C PRO A 201 10.35 6.30 24.55
N THR A 202 11.68 6.44 24.56
CA THR A 202 12.48 6.09 23.39
C THR A 202 12.22 4.61 23.16
N PRO A 203 11.66 4.20 22.00
CA PRO A 203 11.36 2.79 21.77
C PRO A 203 12.63 1.97 21.99
N ARG A 204 12.54 0.93 22.81
CA ARG A 204 13.65 0.00 23.00
C ARG A 204 13.76 -0.76 21.69
N PRO A 205 14.88 -0.63 20.94
CA PRO A 205 15.02 -1.34 19.69
C PRO A 205 14.91 -2.84 20.00
N PRO A 206 13.98 -3.57 19.36
CA PRO A 206 13.84 -4.98 19.63
C PRO A 206 15.11 -5.70 19.15
N LYS A 207 15.55 -6.70 19.90
CA LYS A 207 16.59 -7.61 19.41
C LYS A 207 16.07 -8.29 18.13
N ILE A 208 16.86 -8.27 17.06
CA ILE A 208 16.48 -8.89 15.79
C ILE A 208 17.18 -10.24 15.66
N ILE A 209 16.42 -11.29 15.40
CA ILE A 209 16.92 -12.63 15.08
C ILE A 209 16.41 -13.01 13.68
N ARG A 210 17.28 -13.56 12.84
CA ARG A 210 16.92 -13.94 11.44
C ARG A 210 17.12 -15.42 11.15
N SER A 211 17.65 -16.17 12.11
CA SER A 211 17.91 -17.61 12.01
C SER A 211 17.07 -18.38 13.02
N ALA A 212 16.52 -19.52 12.59
CA ALA A 212 15.82 -20.43 13.48
C ALA A 212 16.77 -21.01 14.54
N ASP A 213 18.01 -21.36 14.17
CA ASP A 213 18.99 -21.91 15.10
C ASP A 213 19.38 -20.88 16.17
N GLU A 214 19.54 -19.63 15.78
CA GLU A 214 19.80 -18.52 16.71
C GLU A 214 18.61 -18.32 17.66
N MET A 215 17.37 -18.35 17.14
CA MET A 215 16.16 -18.26 17.96
C MET A 215 16.08 -19.43 18.95
N LEU A 216 16.33 -20.66 18.50
CA LEU A 216 16.30 -21.86 19.34
C LEU A 216 17.37 -21.79 20.44
N ALA A 217 18.60 -21.38 20.10
CA ALA A 217 19.66 -21.17 21.08
C ALA A 217 19.28 -20.09 22.09
N PHE A 218 18.68 -18.99 21.63
CA PHE A 218 18.22 -17.90 22.49
C PHE A 218 17.12 -18.34 23.46
N VAL A 219 16.09 -19.05 22.98
CA VAL A 219 15.00 -19.57 23.82
C VAL A 219 15.51 -20.65 24.78
N LYS A 220 16.45 -21.49 24.36
CA LYS A 220 17.06 -22.50 25.23
C LYS A 220 17.85 -21.87 26.38
N ALA A 221 18.60 -20.81 26.11
CA ALA A 221 19.43 -20.09 27.08
C ALA A 221 18.64 -19.20 28.05
N TYR A 222 17.41 -18.82 27.70
CA TYR A 222 16.52 -18.04 28.55
C TYR A 222 16.20 -18.78 29.86
N LYS A 223 16.24 -18.06 31.00
CA LYS A 223 16.12 -18.64 32.34
C LYS A 223 14.77 -18.40 33.03
N GLY A 224 13.86 -17.66 32.41
CA GLY A 224 12.60 -17.27 33.07
C GLY A 224 12.72 -16.02 33.97
N ASP A 225 13.82 -15.28 33.90
CA ASP A 225 14.18 -14.17 34.79
C ASP A 225 13.61 -12.80 34.37
N TYR A 226 12.98 -12.72 33.19
CA TYR A 226 12.26 -11.55 32.70
C TYR A 226 11.15 -11.95 31.72
N PRO A 227 10.06 -11.18 31.54
CA PRO A 227 9.05 -11.48 30.52
C PRO A 227 9.65 -11.43 29.11
N LEU A 228 9.60 -12.56 28.39
CA LEU A 228 10.14 -12.66 27.03
C LEU A 228 9.01 -12.79 26.00
N PHE A 229 9.05 -11.93 24.99
CA PHE A 229 8.11 -11.93 23.87
C PHE A 229 8.86 -12.09 22.54
N LEU A 230 8.35 -12.95 21.66
CA LEU A 230 8.85 -13.09 20.30
C LEU A 230 7.77 -12.64 19.31
N SER A 231 8.10 -11.67 18.45
CA SER A 231 7.26 -11.20 17.35
C SER A 231 7.84 -11.72 16.04
N PHE A 232 7.17 -12.71 15.45
CA PHE A 232 7.51 -13.30 14.17
C PHE A 232 6.94 -12.47 13.04
N THR A 233 7.83 -12.00 12.16
CA THR A 233 7.52 -11.04 11.11
C THR A 233 8.25 -11.37 9.81
N SER A 234 7.87 -10.71 8.72
CA SER A 234 8.54 -10.81 7.43
C SER A 234 9.86 -10.05 7.40
N GLY A 235 10.68 -10.32 6.38
CA GLY A 235 11.76 -9.43 5.97
C GLY A 235 11.25 -8.15 5.30
N ALA A 236 12.18 -7.35 4.80
CA ALA A 236 11.87 -6.12 4.09
C ALA A 236 11.56 -6.40 2.62
N ASN A 237 10.58 -5.68 2.07
CA ASN A 237 10.36 -5.55 0.65
C ASN A 237 11.48 -4.65 0.07
N PRO A 238 12.26 -5.11 -0.93
CA PRO A 238 13.38 -4.35 -1.46
C PRO A 238 12.96 -3.03 -2.13
N HIS A 239 11.71 -2.93 -2.61
CA HIS A 239 11.21 -1.74 -3.29
C HIS A 239 10.73 -0.66 -2.31
N THR A 240 10.05 -1.06 -1.24
CA THR A 240 9.46 -0.10 -0.27
C THR A 240 10.32 0.11 0.96
N GLY A 241 11.18 -0.85 1.32
CA GLY A 241 11.91 -0.90 2.59
C GLY A 241 11.07 -1.34 3.80
N ARG A 242 9.74 -1.43 3.66
CA ARG A 242 8.80 -1.90 4.69
C ARG A 242 8.66 -3.43 4.66
N LEU A 243 7.90 -3.98 5.59
CA LEU A 243 7.68 -5.43 5.67
C LEU A 243 6.95 -5.96 4.43
N TRP A 244 7.46 -7.04 3.82
CA TRP A 244 6.82 -7.59 2.60
C TRP A 244 5.46 -8.24 2.88
N CYS A 245 5.22 -8.70 4.12
CA CYS A 245 3.93 -9.21 4.52
C CYS A 245 3.03 -8.04 4.96
N PRO A 246 1.89 -7.80 4.27
CA PRO A 246 1.03 -6.66 4.60
C PRO A 246 0.50 -6.68 6.03
N PHE A 247 0.16 -7.87 6.55
CA PHE A 247 -0.33 -8.00 7.93
C PHE A 247 0.78 -7.76 8.95
N CYS A 248 2.02 -8.14 8.64
CA CYS A 248 3.16 -7.83 9.48
C CYS A 248 3.41 -6.32 9.52
N ASP A 249 3.34 -5.65 8.35
CA ASP A 249 3.54 -4.19 8.25
C ASP A 249 2.51 -3.41 9.07
N ILE A 250 1.24 -3.85 9.04
CA ILE A 250 0.15 -3.26 9.82
C ILE A 250 0.32 -3.52 11.33
N ALA A 251 0.77 -4.72 11.72
CA ALA A 251 0.87 -5.10 13.13
C ALA A 251 2.14 -4.58 13.83
N ASP A 252 3.19 -4.25 13.08
CA ASP A 252 4.51 -3.95 13.62
C ASP A 252 4.50 -2.80 14.64
N LEU A 253 3.89 -1.68 14.26
CA LEU A 253 3.88 -0.48 15.09
C LEU A 253 2.95 -0.61 16.31
N PRO A 254 1.73 -1.14 16.20
CA PRO A 254 0.91 -1.47 17.37
C PRO A 254 1.63 -2.41 18.36
N ILE A 255 2.28 -3.48 17.88
CA ILE A 255 3.03 -4.41 18.74
C ILE A 255 4.10 -3.66 19.50
N GLN A 256 4.91 -2.83 18.82
CA GLN A 256 5.96 -2.04 19.46
C GLN A 256 5.36 -1.06 20.49
N HIS A 257 4.36 -0.27 20.10
CA HIS A 257 3.74 0.73 20.96
C HIS A 257 3.18 0.12 22.26
N TYR A 258 2.41 -0.97 22.14
CA TYR A 258 1.80 -1.59 23.31
C TYR A 258 2.79 -2.39 24.14
N PHE A 259 3.86 -2.91 23.54
CA PHE A 259 4.97 -3.45 24.31
C PHE A 259 5.64 -2.35 25.15
N GLU A 260 5.98 -1.21 24.56
CA GLU A 260 6.65 -0.11 25.30
C GLU A 260 5.80 0.50 26.39
N THR A 261 4.48 0.54 26.20
CA THR A 261 3.58 1.22 27.14
C THR A 261 2.96 0.32 28.19
N ALA A 262 3.00 -1.01 27.99
CA ALA A 262 2.29 -1.95 28.85
C ALA A 262 3.16 -3.10 29.40
N ALA A 263 4.29 -3.44 28.76
CA ALA A 263 5.17 -4.48 29.27
C ALA A 263 5.97 -3.98 30.48
N PRO A 264 6.36 -4.88 31.41
CA PRO A 264 7.29 -4.54 32.48
C PRO A 264 8.63 -3.97 31.94
N GLU A 265 9.29 -3.11 32.72
CA GLU A 265 10.53 -2.45 32.28
C GLU A 265 11.65 -3.44 31.92
N ASN A 266 11.75 -4.57 32.64
CA ASN A 266 12.71 -5.63 32.38
C ASN A 266 12.29 -6.58 31.25
N ALA A 267 11.08 -6.44 30.68
CA ALA A 267 10.61 -7.31 29.61
C ALA A 267 11.43 -7.10 28.32
N GLN A 268 11.56 -8.15 27.52
CA GLN A 268 12.26 -8.12 26.23
C GLN A 268 11.31 -8.50 25.09
N LEU A 269 11.27 -7.67 24.05
CA LEU A 269 10.68 -8.00 22.76
C LEU A 269 11.81 -8.37 21.79
N VAL A 270 11.67 -9.54 21.16
CA VAL A 270 12.57 -10.02 20.10
C VAL A 270 11.78 -10.08 18.80
N ARG A 271 12.29 -9.41 17.77
CA ARG A 271 11.74 -9.48 16.41
C ARG A 271 12.41 -10.62 15.68
N VAL A 272 11.65 -11.64 15.31
CA VAL A 272 12.13 -12.80 14.57
C VAL A 272 11.71 -12.66 13.12
N VAL A 273 12.67 -12.44 12.23
CA VAL A 273 12.42 -12.35 10.78
C VAL A 273 12.46 -13.75 10.18
N VAL A 274 11.31 -14.23 9.69
CA VAL A 274 11.17 -15.63 9.27
C VAL A 274 11.71 -15.93 7.87
N ALA A 275 11.73 -14.91 6.99
CA ALA A 275 12.20 -15.01 5.61
C ALA A 275 12.26 -13.64 4.93
N ASP A 276 13.16 -13.48 3.95
CA ASP A 276 13.27 -12.27 3.13
C ASP A 276 12.22 -12.16 2.01
N SER A 277 11.49 -13.24 1.73
CA SER A 277 10.42 -13.22 0.73
C SER A 277 9.27 -14.14 1.10
N TYR A 278 8.12 -13.89 0.50
CA TYR A 278 6.95 -14.76 0.62
C TYR A 278 7.24 -16.19 0.16
N GLY A 279 7.99 -16.37 -0.93
CA GLY A 279 8.37 -17.69 -1.43
C GLY A 279 9.22 -18.47 -0.42
N ALA A 280 10.25 -17.83 0.14
CA ALA A 280 11.10 -18.45 1.16
C ALA A 280 10.35 -18.76 2.46
N TRP A 281 9.31 -17.98 2.80
CA TRP A 281 8.41 -18.32 3.91
C TRP A 281 7.53 -19.53 3.60
N LYS A 282 6.99 -19.62 2.38
CA LYS A 282 6.08 -20.70 1.97
C LYS A 282 6.78 -22.02 1.67
N ASP A 283 8.10 -22.03 1.51
CA ASP A 283 8.89 -23.25 1.43
C ASP A 283 8.60 -24.16 2.64
N SER A 284 8.32 -25.44 2.38
CA SER A 284 8.12 -26.45 3.42
C SER A 284 9.39 -26.74 4.22
N ASN A 285 10.56 -26.43 3.66
CA ASN A 285 11.87 -26.57 4.29
C ASN A 285 12.29 -25.33 5.09
N ASN A 286 11.47 -24.27 5.12
CA ASN A 286 11.76 -23.11 5.95
C ASN A 286 11.96 -23.57 7.42
N PRO A 287 13.11 -23.28 8.05
CA PRO A 287 13.47 -23.86 9.33
C PRO A 287 12.54 -23.42 10.47
N PHE A 288 11.97 -22.20 10.40
CA PHE A 288 10.97 -21.74 11.36
C PHE A 288 9.68 -22.55 11.31
N ARG A 289 9.34 -23.14 10.16
CA ARG A 289 8.17 -24.02 9.99
C ARG A 289 8.44 -25.47 10.40
N ARG A 290 9.70 -25.87 10.50
CA ARG A 290 10.14 -27.24 10.81
C ARG A 290 10.44 -27.46 12.29
N GLN A 291 10.87 -26.44 13.01
CA GLN A 291 11.07 -26.52 14.45
C GLN A 291 9.74 -26.50 15.23
N PHE A 292 9.72 -27.10 16.42
CA PHE A 292 8.51 -27.27 17.24
C PHE A 292 8.57 -26.57 18.60
N VAL A 293 9.68 -25.89 18.93
CA VAL A 293 9.83 -25.18 20.21
C VAL A 293 8.87 -23.99 20.27
N VAL A 294 8.76 -23.24 19.17
CA VAL A 294 7.80 -22.14 19.03
C VAL A 294 7.02 -22.35 17.73
N ARG A 295 5.83 -22.95 17.77
CA ARG A 295 5.10 -23.25 16.54
C ARG A 295 4.65 -21.95 15.84
N VAL A 296 5.13 -21.70 14.62
CA VAL A 296 4.74 -20.53 13.80
C VAL A 296 4.00 -21.01 12.57
N ALA A 297 2.66 -20.95 12.61
CA ALA A 297 1.81 -21.39 11.50
C ALA A 297 1.63 -20.30 10.42
N ALA A 298 1.65 -19.03 10.84
CA ALA A 298 1.45 -17.86 9.98
C ALA A 298 2.32 -16.70 10.50
N ILE A 299 2.33 -15.59 9.75
CA ILE A 299 2.90 -14.33 10.21
C ILE A 299 1.89 -13.20 9.93
N PRO A 300 1.81 -12.16 10.78
CA PRO A 300 2.55 -12.01 12.03
C PRO A 300 2.07 -12.98 13.11
N THR A 301 2.99 -13.44 13.95
CA THR A 301 2.68 -14.24 15.15
C THR A 301 3.40 -13.59 16.33
N LEU A 302 2.67 -13.33 17.41
CA LEU A 302 3.23 -12.81 18.66
C LEU A 302 3.08 -13.89 19.73
N VAL A 303 4.18 -14.24 20.39
CA VAL A 303 4.16 -15.22 21.48
C VAL A 303 4.85 -14.68 22.71
N ARG A 304 4.47 -15.25 23.85
CA ARG A 304 5.17 -15.11 25.12
C ARG A 304 5.85 -16.42 25.46
N VAL A 305 7.10 -16.34 25.87
CA VAL A 305 7.89 -17.48 26.36
C VAL A 305 7.98 -17.40 27.88
N SER A 306 7.77 -18.53 28.55
CA SER A 306 7.86 -18.66 30.01
C SER A 306 8.60 -19.95 30.38
N LYS A 307 9.29 -19.93 31.51
CA LYS A 307 9.85 -21.13 32.16
C LYS A 307 9.44 -21.13 33.64
N ALA A 308 8.99 -22.27 34.15
CA ALA A 308 8.63 -22.39 35.57
C ALA A 308 9.90 -22.48 36.45
N GLN A 309 10.91 -23.20 35.98
CA GLN A 309 12.27 -23.18 36.50
C GLN A 309 13.30 -22.98 35.37
N PRO A 310 14.51 -22.47 35.64
CA PRO A 310 15.53 -22.24 34.61
C PRO A 310 15.89 -23.47 33.76
N THR A 311 15.80 -24.65 34.35
CA THR A 311 16.09 -25.95 33.74
C THR A 311 14.92 -26.56 32.97
N ASP A 312 13.72 -26.01 33.12
CA ASP A 312 12.52 -26.55 32.47
C ASP A 312 12.50 -26.22 30.98
N GLU A 313 11.76 -27.05 30.23
CA GLU A 313 11.42 -26.75 28.86
C GLU A 313 10.59 -25.46 28.77
N PRO A 314 10.82 -24.61 27.76
CA PRO A 314 10.07 -23.38 27.58
C PRO A 314 8.61 -23.69 27.24
N SER A 315 7.70 -23.02 27.93
CA SER A 315 6.29 -22.96 27.52
C SER A 315 6.06 -21.71 26.68
N VAL A 316 5.19 -21.84 25.67
CA VAL A 316 4.90 -20.77 24.72
C VAL A 316 3.40 -20.54 24.67
N ARG A 317 2.99 -19.27 24.81
CA ARG A 317 1.60 -18.85 24.65
C ARG A 317 1.50 -17.84 23.52
N GLU A 318 0.77 -18.20 22.48
CA GLU A 318 0.47 -17.32 21.35
C GLU A 318 -0.62 -16.30 21.70
N TYR A 319 -0.48 -15.09 21.17
CA TYR A 319 -1.53 -14.08 21.14
C TYR A 319 -2.47 -14.41 19.95
N LEU A 320 -3.68 -14.87 20.28
CA LEU A 320 -4.69 -15.29 19.32
C LEU A 320 -5.69 -14.21 18.88
N PRO A 321 -6.02 -13.17 19.68
CA PRO A 321 -6.91 -12.12 19.23
C PRO A 321 -6.35 -11.33 18.04
N LEU A 322 -7.21 -10.51 17.42
CA LEU A 322 -6.79 -9.54 16.42
C LEU A 322 -5.92 -8.46 17.09
N PHE A 323 -4.82 -8.03 16.44
CA PHE A 323 -3.90 -7.03 17.00
C PHE A 323 -4.56 -5.68 17.27
N GLU A 324 -5.71 -5.44 16.65
CA GLU A 324 -6.52 -4.24 16.84
C GLU A 324 -7.38 -4.27 18.11
N ASP A 325 -7.50 -5.42 18.77
CA ASP A 325 -7.94 -5.50 20.16
C ASP A 325 -6.81 -5.01 21.07
N THR A 326 -6.68 -3.69 21.11
CA THR A 326 -5.63 -2.99 21.86
C THR A 326 -5.67 -3.32 23.36
N LYS A 327 -6.85 -3.63 23.90
CA LYS A 327 -7.00 -3.99 25.31
C LYS A 327 -6.43 -5.39 25.55
N ALA A 328 -6.79 -6.36 24.72
CA ALA A 328 -6.21 -7.70 24.79
C ALA A 328 -4.69 -7.68 24.58
N LEU A 329 -4.20 -6.87 23.63
CA LEU A 329 -2.77 -6.74 23.35
C LEU A 329 -2.01 -6.15 24.55
N GLN A 330 -2.54 -5.10 25.17
CA GLN A 330 -1.98 -4.54 26.41
C GLN A 330 -1.97 -5.58 27.54
N THR A 331 -3.08 -6.28 27.77
CA THR A 331 -3.17 -7.33 28.80
C THR A 331 -2.17 -8.46 28.55
N PHE A 332 -1.95 -8.83 27.28
CA PHE A 332 -0.97 -9.86 26.92
C PHE A 332 0.45 -9.50 27.34
N PHE A 333 0.83 -8.22 27.19
CA PHE A 333 2.13 -7.70 27.63
C PHE A 333 2.23 -7.49 29.15
N GLN A 334 1.13 -7.11 29.81
CA GLN A 334 1.09 -6.84 31.25
C GLN A 334 1.16 -8.08 32.13
N ALA A 335 0.68 -9.23 31.64
CA ALA A 335 0.57 -10.42 32.47
C ALA A 335 1.90 -10.72 33.17
N LYS A 336 1.90 -10.99 34.48
CA LYS A 336 3.09 -11.53 35.16
C LYS A 336 3.19 -13.02 34.83
N SER A 337 4.42 -13.52 34.74
CA SER A 337 4.72 -14.95 34.55
C SER A 337 4.21 -15.76 35.73
#